data_AF-A0A0P1G3S8-F1
#
_entry.id   AF-A0A0P1G3S8-F1
#
_cell.length_a   1.000
_cell.length_b   1.000
_cell.length_c   1.000
_cell.angle_alpha   90.00
_cell.angle_beta   90.00
_cell.angle_gamma   90.00
#
_symmetry.space_group_name_H-M   'P 1'
#
loop_
_entity.id
_entity.type
_entity.pdbx_description
1 polymer ?
#
loop_
_entity_poly.entity_id
_entity_poly.type
_entity_poly.pdbx_seq_one_letter_code
_entity_poly.pdbx_strand_id
1 'polypeptide(L)'
;MNWGTPMDKHSLDDAALDDLFATARAQAPQPSFDLMDRVLSDALSVQELAAADTAEPQVKSEPFWRAALAGLGGWPAMAGLATACVGGVWIGINPPDLVSESATVFFALETDSYLVDAMPGFSAEFDLVEG
;
A
#
# COMPACT_ATOMS: atom_id res chain seq x y z
N MET A 1 -23.27 -35.53 -6.63
CA MET A 1 -24.15 -34.33 -6.68
C MET A 1 -23.49 -33.28 -7.56
N ASN A 2 -24.21 -32.76 -8.54
CA ASN A 2 -23.83 -31.66 -9.42
C ASN A 2 -24.16 -30.33 -8.71
N TRP A 3 -23.15 -29.50 -8.39
CA TRP A 3 -23.31 -28.16 -7.80
C TRP A 3 -23.09 -27.03 -8.83
N GLY A 4 -23.47 -27.26 -10.08
CA GLY A 4 -23.32 -26.30 -11.18
C GLY A 4 -24.57 -25.45 -11.39
N THR A 5 -24.86 -24.52 -10.49
CA THR A 5 -25.59 -23.30 -10.89
C THR A 5 -24.56 -22.25 -11.28
N PRO A 6 -24.52 -21.77 -12.54
CA PRO A 6 -23.68 -20.62 -12.87
C PRO A 6 -24.15 -19.44 -12.02
N MET A 7 -23.25 -18.91 -11.19
CA MET A 7 -23.45 -17.65 -10.49
C MET A 7 -23.46 -16.55 -11.55
N ASP A 8 -24.65 -16.12 -11.97
CA ASP A 8 -24.75 -14.93 -12.81
C ASP A 8 -24.24 -13.74 -12.00
N LYS A 9 -23.12 -13.17 -12.44
CA LYS A 9 -22.51 -12.01 -11.80
C LYS A 9 -23.29 -10.79 -12.28
N HIS A 10 -24.49 -10.59 -11.74
CA HIS A 10 -25.18 -9.32 -11.89
C HIS A 10 -24.40 -8.25 -11.13
N SER A 11 -23.55 -7.52 -11.86
CA SER A 11 -22.96 -6.28 -11.36
C SER A 11 -24.08 -5.24 -11.29
N LEU A 12 -24.58 -4.97 -10.09
CA LEU A 12 -25.41 -3.79 -9.87
C LEU A 12 -24.55 -2.56 -10.21
N ASP A 13 -25.11 -1.66 -11.01
CA ASP A 13 -24.48 -0.37 -11.25
C ASP A 13 -24.49 0.48 -9.97
N ASP A 14 -23.56 1.43 -9.88
CA ASP A 14 -23.40 2.27 -8.70
C ASP A 14 -24.66 3.12 -8.42
N ALA A 15 -25.41 3.48 -9.47
CA ALA A 15 -26.64 4.27 -9.35
C ALA A 15 -27.77 3.47 -8.68
N ALA A 16 -27.90 2.19 -9.00
CA ALA A 16 -28.84 1.27 -8.36
C ALA A 16 -28.46 1.02 -6.90
N LEU A 17 -27.16 0.91 -6.59
CA LEU A 17 -26.69 0.81 -5.21
C LEU A 17 -27.03 2.06 -4.41
N ASP A 18 -26.80 3.25 -4.99
CA ASP A 18 -27.14 4.52 -4.35
C ASP A 18 -28.63 4.65 -4.05
N ASP A 19 -29.51 4.21 -4.95
CA ASP A 19 -30.96 4.20 -4.74
C ASP A 19 -31.38 3.24 -3.61
N LEU A 20 -30.77 2.05 -3.56
CA LEU A 20 -30.99 1.09 -2.47
C LEU A 20 -30.53 1.68 -1.12
N PHE A 21 -29.39 2.36 -1.07
CA PHE A 21 -28.91 3.01 0.16
C PHE A 21 -29.73 4.25 0.54
N ALA A 22 -30.26 4.99 -0.42
CA ALA A 22 -31.20 6.09 -0.17
C ALA A 22 -32.48 5.57 0.49
N THR A 23 -33.02 4.46 -0.04
CA THR A 23 -34.20 3.80 0.51
C THR A 23 -33.95 3.26 1.92
N ALA A 24 -32.80 2.62 2.14
CA ALA A 24 -32.42 2.10 3.45
C ALA A 24 -32.28 3.21 4.51
N ARG A 25 -31.71 4.37 4.14
CA ARG A 25 -31.61 5.54 5.03
C ARG A 25 -32.97 6.13 5.38
N ALA A 26 -33.88 6.18 4.40
CA ALA A 26 -35.24 6.70 4.62
C ALA A 26 -36.05 5.84 5.61
N GLN A 27 -35.74 4.55 5.71
CA GLN A 27 -36.43 3.59 6.57
C GLN A 27 -35.60 3.16 7.78
N ALA A 28 -34.63 3.99 8.20
CA ALA A 28 -33.74 3.64 9.30
C ALA A 28 -34.53 3.32 10.58
N PRO A 29 -34.53 2.06 11.06
CA PRO A 29 -35.22 1.70 12.28
C PRO A 29 -34.53 2.35 13.47
N GLN A 30 -35.32 2.88 14.42
CA GLN A 30 -34.77 3.43 15.64
C GLN A 30 -34.19 2.28 16.51
N PRO A 31 -32.96 2.43 17.03
CA PRO A 31 -32.40 1.45 17.94
C PRO A 31 -33.24 1.38 19.22
N SER A 32 -33.29 0.21 19.84
CA SER A 32 -33.95 0.05 21.14
C SER A 32 -33.21 0.84 22.22
N PHE A 33 -33.95 1.26 23.25
CA PHE A 33 -33.36 1.97 24.39
C PHE A 33 -32.25 1.16 25.08
N ASP A 34 -32.47 -0.15 25.26
CA ASP A 34 -31.50 -1.08 25.85
C ASP A 34 -30.20 -1.17 25.04
N LEU A 35 -30.30 -1.20 23.70
CA LEU A 35 -29.12 -1.17 22.84
C LEU A 35 -28.37 0.15 22.98
N MET A 36 -29.08 1.27 23.01
CA MET A 36 -28.47 2.59 23.15
C MET A 36 -27.75 2.75 24.50
N ASP A 37 -28.36 2.27 25.58
CA ASP A 37 -27.78 2.31 26.92
C ASP A 37 -26.47 1.51 26.98
N ARG A 38 -26.45 0.30 26.39
CA ARG A 38 -25.24 -0.51 26.28
C ARG A 38 -24.15 0.15 25.44
N VAL A 39 -24.52 0.76 24.30
CA VAL A 39 -23.57 1.49 23.43
C VAL A 39 -22.97 2.69 24.18
N LEU A 40 -23.78 3.44 24.93
CA LEU A 40 -23.29 4.56 25.71
C LEU A 40 -22.38 4.11 26.85
N SER A 41 -22.73 3.04 27.56
CA SER A 41 -21.88 2.47 28.61
C SER A 41 -20.54 1.99 28.05
N ASP A 42 -20.53 1.35 26.89
CA ASP A 42 -19.31 0.91 26.21
C ASP A 42 -18.46 2.11 25.77
N ALA A 43 -19.09 3.11 25.14
CA ALA A 43 -18.43 4.34 24.71
C ALA A 43 -17.80 5.11 25.88
N LEU A 44 -18.46 5.16 27.04
CA LEU A 44 -17.90 5.77 28.25
C LEU A 44 -16.68 5.00 28.74
N SER A 45 -16.72 3.67 28.75
CA SER A 45 -15.56 2.86 29.15
C SER A 45 -14.35 3.08 28.25
N VAL A 46 -14.56 3.21 26.93
CA VAL A 46 -13.52 3.52 25.95
C VAL A 46 -13.00 4.95 26.11
N GLN A 47 -13.88 5.91 26.38
CA GLN A 47 -13.47 7.30 26.64
C GLN A 47 -12.63 7.41 27.92
N GLU A 48 -12.96 6.68 28.97
CA GLU A 48 -12.17 6.62 30.20
C GLU A 48 -10.77 6.03 29.96
N LEU A 49 -10.68 4.96 29.16
CA LEU A 49 -9.40 4.38 28.70
C LEU A 49 -8.58 5.39 27.89
N ALA A 50 -9.20 6.10 26.95
CA ALA A 50 -8.53 7.12 26.13
C ALA A 50 -8.10 8.33 26.98
N ALA A 51 -8.92 8.74 27.95
CA ALA A 51 -8.60 9.82 28.89
C ALA A 51 -7.44 9.43 29.83
N ALA A 52 -7.37 8.17 30.25
CA ALA A 52 -6.24 7.64 31.02
C ALA A 52 -4.93 7.64 30.21
N ASP A 53 -5.01 7.45 28.88
CA ASP A 53 -3.86 7.57 27.96
C ASP A 53 -3.49 9.05 27.68
N THR A 54 -4.37 10.00 28.04
CA THR A 54 -4.11 11.45 27.97
C THR A 54 -3.51 11.99 29.28
N ALA A 55 -3.33 11.14 30.31
CA ALA A 55 -2.51 11.50 31.46
C ALA A 55 -1.12 11.86 30.92
N GLU A 56 -0.81 13.15 30.99
CA GLU A 56 0.39 13.80 30.42
C GLU A 56 1.56 12.82 30.46
N PRO A 57 2.06 12.35 29.30
CA PRO A 57 3.10 11.35 29.30
C PRO A 57 4.26 12.01 30.04
N GLN A 58 4.62 11.45 31.21
CA GLN A 58 5.92 11.75 31.78
C GLN A 58 6.89 11.50 30.64
N VAL A 59 7.54 12.56 30.15
CA VAL A 59 8.38 12.54 28.95
C VAL A 59 9.55 11.64 29.23
N LYS A 60 9.32 10.33 29.13
CA LYS A 60 10.33 9.31 28.99
C LYS A 60 10.79 9.53 27.56
N SER A 61 12.08 9.82 27.40
CA SER A 61 12.70 9.96 26.09
C SER A 61 12.46 8.67 25.32
N GLU A 62 11.39 8.66 24.51
CA GLU A 62 11.09 7.60 23.58
C GLU A 62 12.24 7.56 22.58
N PRO A 63 12.82 6.38 22.30
CA PRO A 63 13.90 6.29 21.35
C PRO A 63 13.38 6.70 19.96
N PHE A 64 14.18 7.44 19.19
CA PHE A 64 13.75 8.10 17.94
C PHE A 64 13.03 7.17 16.95
N TRP A 65 13.39 5.88 16.94
CA TRP A 65 12.79 4.88 16.06
C TRP A 65 11.34 4.57 16.42
N ARG A 66 10.95 4.65 17.71
CA ARG A 66 9.54 4.52 18.12
C ARG A 66 8.72 5.73 17.72
N ALA A 67 9.28 6.93 17.84
CA ALA A 67 8.63 8.16 17.38
C ALA A 67 8.42 8.14 15.85
N ALA A 68 9.41 7.64 15.09
CA ALA A 68 9.27 7.43 13.65
C ALA A 68 8.17 6.41 13.34
N LEU A 69 8.13 5.27 14.04
CA LEU A 69 7.07 4.27 13.85
C LEU A 69 5.67 4.81 14.18
N ALA A 70 5.54 5.60 15.24
CA ALA A 70 4.27 6.25 15.58
C ALA A 70 3.82 7.21 14.46
N GLY A 71 4.73 7.98 13.88
CA GLY A 71 4.45 8.87 12.75
C GLY A 71 4.07 8.15 11.45
N LEU A 72 4.53 6.91 11.24
CA LEU A 72 4.19 6.09 10.07
C LEU A 72 2.87 5.30 10.22
N GLY A 73 2.18 5.40 11.37
CA GLY A 73 0.93 4.66 11.63
C GLY A 73 1.08 3.44 12.55
N GLY A 74 2.22 3.31 13.22
CA GLY A 74 2.47 2.34 14.30
C GLY A 74 2.73 0.90 13.82
N TRP A 75 2.42 -0.06 14.69
CA TRP A 75 2.57 -1.49 14.42
C TRP A 75 1.83 -2.00 13.16
N PRO A 76 0.62 -1.51 12.81
CA PRO A 76 -0.05 -1.89 11.56
C PRO A 76 0.78 -1.54 10.31
N ALA A 77 1.43 -0.37 10.30
CA ALA A 77 2.27 0.05 9.17
C ALA A 77 3.50 -0.85 9.00
N MET A 78 4.12 -1.28 10.10
CA MET A 78 5.21 -2.27 10.08
C MET A 78 4.76 -3.63 9.54
N ALA A 79 3.59 -4.10 9.94
CA ALA A 79 3.03 -5.35 9.43
C ALA A 79 2.76 -5.28 7.92
N GLY A 80 2.25 -4.14 7.44
CA GLY A 80 2.08 -3.87 6.00
C GLY A 80 3.42 -3.87 5.26
N LEU A 81 4.43 -3.18 5.78
CA LEU A 81 5.78 -3.14 5.20
C LEU A 81 6.42 -4.53 5.13
N ALA A 82 6.33 -5.32 6.21
CA ALA A 82 6.84 -6.68 6.24
C ALA A 82 6.14 -7.57 5.20
N THR A 83 4.82 -7.45 5.08
CA THR A 83 4.04 -8.19 4.08
C THR A 83 4.42 -7.78 2.66
N ALA A 84 4.66 -6.49 2.42
CA ALA A 84 5.13 -5.99 1.13
C ALA A 84 6.53 -6.50 0.79
N CYS A 85 7.45 -6.59 1.75
CA CYS A 85 8.77 -7.21 1.56
C CYS A 85 8.66 -8.68 1.19
N VAL A 86 7.82 -9.45 1.90
CA VAL A 86 7.57 -10.87 1.61
C VAL A 86 6.96 -11.02 0.21
N GLY A 87 5.99 -10.18 -0.15
CA GLY A 87 5.39 -10.15 -1.48
C GLY A 87 6.41 -9.82 -2.58
N GLY A 88 7.28 -8.84 -2.34
CA GLY A 88 8.37 -8.49 -3.25
C GLY A 88 9.37 -9.62 -3.45
N VAL A 89 9.77 -10.32 -2.39
CA VAL A 89 10.64 -11.50 -2.46
C VAL A 89 9.96 -12.63 -3.24
N TRP A 90 8.67 -12.88 -2.99
CA TRP A 90 7.91 -13.91 -3.71
C TRP A 90 7.84 -13.64 -5.22
N ILE A 91 7.53 -12.40 -5.59
CA ILE A 91 7.48 -11.94 -6.99
C ILE A 91 8.88 -11.99 -7.64
N GLY A 92 9.93 -11.64 -6.90
CA GLY A 92 11.30 -11.70 -7.41
C GLY A 92 11.81 -13.11 -7.69
N ILE A 93 11.40 -14.10 -6.88
CA ILE A 93 11.77 -15.51 -7.09
C ILE A 93 10.98 -16.13 -8.26
N ASN A 94 9.71 -15.73 -8.44
CA ASN A 94 8.86 -16.19 -9.52
C ASN A 94 8.38 -15.00 -10.35
N PRO A 95 9.26 -14.39 -11.17
CA PRO A 95 8.86 -13.28 -12.02
C PRO A 95 7.81 -13.77 -13.02
N PRO A 96 6.67 -13.08 -13.16
CA PRO A 96 5.71 -13.39 -14.21
C PRO A 96 6.34 -13.11 -15.59
N ASP A 97 5.96 -13.86 -16.62
CA ASP A 97 6.61 -13.88 -17.94
C ASP A 97 6.81 -12.47 -18.54
N LEU A 98 5.82 -11.58 -18.35
CA LEU A 98 5.83 -10.18 -18.79
C LEU A 98 6.99 -9.36 -18.18
N VAL A 99 7.35 -9.63 -16.93
CA VAL A 99 8.42 -8.93 -16.20
C VAL A 99 9.78 -9.47 -16.60
N SER A 100 9.93 -10.77 -16.85
CA SER A 100 11.18 -11.35 -17.36
C SER A 100 11.52 -10.90 -18.79
N GLU A 101 10.54 -10.78 -19.68
CA GLU A 101 10.77 -10.29 -21.04
C GLU A 101 11.17 -8.81 -21.06
N SER A 102 10.51 -7.97 -20.26
CA SER A 102 10.86 -6.55 -20.15
C SER A 102 12.22 -6.33 -19.49
N ALA A 103 12.55 -7.11 -18.45
CA ALA A 103 13.87 -7.04 -17.81
C ALA A 103 15.00 -7.49 -18.75
N THR A 104 14.81 -8.56 -19.53
CA THR A 104 15.83 -9.03 -20.49
C THR A 104 16.09 -7.99 -21.58
N VAL A 105 15.06 -7.36 -22.13
CA VAL A 105 15.21 -6.26 -23.10
C VAL A 105 15.89 -5.04 -22.46
N PHE A 106 15.48 -4.64 -21.26
CA PHE A 106 16.05 -3.49 -20.56
C PHE A 106 17.55 -3.66 -20.25
N PHE A 107 17.94 -4.82 -19.69
CA PHE A 107 19.34 -5.10 -19.39
C PHE A 107 20.18 -5.34 -20.66
N ALA A 108 19.59 -5.88 -21.74
CA ALA A 108 20.27 -5.98 -23.03
C ALA A 108 20.63 -4.60 -23.60
N LEU A 109 19.74 -3.61 -23.46
CA LEU A 109 20.00 -2.22 -23.88
C LEU A 109 21.07 -1.52 -23.03
N GLU A 110 21.21 -1.88 -21.75
CA GLU A 110 22.22 -1.33 -20.86
C GLU A 110 23.64 -1.85 -21.17
N THR A 111 23.74 -3.06 -21.71
CA THR A 111 25.03 -3.72 -22.01
C THR A 111 25.73 -3.12 -23.25
N ASP A 112 24.99 -2.44 -24.14
CA ASP A 112 25.52 -1.75 -25.33
C ASP A 112 26.21 -0.40 -25.02
N SER A 113 26.23 0.03 -23.75
CA SER A 113 26.85 1.30 -23.31
C SER A 113 28.38 1.35 -23.45
N TYR A 114 29.03 0.24 -23.79
CA TYR A 114 30.49 0.17 -24.01
C TYR A 114 30.93 0.38 -25.48
N LEU A 115 30.01 0.55 -26.43
CA LEU A 115 30.35 0.70 -27.86
C LEU A 115 30.43 2.15 -28.35
N VAL A 116 30.07 3.14 -27.52
CA VAL A 116 30.03 4.55 -27.92
C VAL A 116 31.35 5.31 -27.67
N ASP A 117 32.27 4.78 -26.86
CA ASP A 117 33.54 5.47 -26.50
C ASP A 117 34.77 5.01 -27.31
N ALA A 118 34.59 4.25 -28.39
CA ALA A 118 35.69 3.82 -29.26
C ALA A 118 35.58 4.45 -30.66
N MET A 119 35.59 5.79 -30.75
CA MET A 119 35.99 6.47 -31.97
C MET A 119 37.41 7.04 -31.78
N PRO A 120 38.47 6.24 -32.03
CA PRO A 120 39.87 6.64 -31.81
C PRO A 120 40.40 7.58 -32.91
N GLY A 121 39.52 8.27 -33.64
CA GLY A 121 39.86 9.02 -34.84
C GLY A 121 39.90 10.54 -34.69
N PHE A 122 39.39 11.12 -33.59
CA PHE A 122 39.30 12.60 -33.48
C PHE A 122 40.41 13.23 -32.63
N SER A 123 41.09 12.45 -31.77
CA SER A 123 42.16 12.96 -30.90
C SER A 123 43.57 12.84 -31.51
N ALA A 124 43.76 12.04 -32.55
CA ALA A 124 45.07 11.83 -33.17
C ALA A 124 45.45 12.89 -34.23
N GLU A 125 44.51 13.71 -34.70
CA GLU A 125 44.76 14.68 -35.78
C GLU A 125 45.16 16.08 -35.27
N PHE A 126 44.84 16.42 -34.02
CA PHE A 126 45.14 17.76 -33.48
C PHE A 126 46.61 17.97 -33.06
N ASP A 127 47.43 16.91 -33.00
CA ASP A 127 48.83 16.98 -32.53
C ASP A 127 49.88 16.94 -33.68
N LEU A 128 49.45 16.99 -34.95
CA LEU A 128 50.34 16.92 -36.12
C LEU A 128 50.41 18.21 -36.97
N VAL A 129 49.77 19.31 -36.53
CA VAL A 129 49.71 20.58 -37.29
C VAL A 129 50.36 21.77 -36.57
N GLU A 130 51.13 21.54 -35.51
CA GLU A 130 51.99 22.59 -34.94
C GLU A 130 53.47 22.19 -35.01
N GLY A 131 54.05 22.47 -36.18
CA GLY A 131 55.48 22.62 -36.43
C GLY A 131 55.72 23.83 -37.30
#